data_AF-A0A1C5ET16-F1
#
_entry.id   AF-A0A1C5ET16-F1
#
_cell.length_a   1.000
_cell.length_b   1.000
_cell.length_c   1.000
_cell.angle_alpha   90.00
_cell.angle_beta   90.00
_cell.angle_gamma   90.00
#
_symmetry.space_group_name_H-M   'P 1'
#
loop_
_entity.id
_entity.type
_entity.pdbx_description
1 polymer ?
#
loop_
_entity_poly.entity_id
_entity_poly.type
_entity_poly.pdbx_seq_one_letter_code
_entity_poly.pdbx_strand_id
1 'polypeptide(L)' 'METLMSEYSRVVPPPGEVQETARLLLGLAADPQDVRTVAGGAEFVVPSDVADAYHDKVVPAKRRTTTSKKGGGA' A
#
# COMPACT_ATOMS: atom_id res chain seq x y z
N MET A 1 -11.72 25.67 -2.84
CA MET A 1 -10.63 25.21 -1.95
C MET A 1 -10.99 23.79 -1.53
N GLU A 2 -10.58 22.78 -2.30
CA GLU A 2 -11.16 21.43 -2.14
C GLU A 2 -10.16 20.28 -2.36
N THR A 3 -8.86 20.49 -2.12
CA THR A 3 -7.84 19.46 -2.40
C THR A 3 -6.92 19.09 -1.23
N LEU A 4 -7.09 19.65 -0.04
CA LEU A 4 -6.14 19.39 1.07
C LEU A 4 -6.49 18.20 1.98
N MET A 5 -7.66 17.56 1.80
CA MET A 5 -8.12 16.47 2.67
C MET A 5 -7.93 15.06 2.08
N SER A 6 -7.32 14.93 0.88
CA SER A 6 -7.21 13.65 0.17
C SER A 6 -5.78 13.10 0.04
N GLU A 7 -4.79 13.71 0.67
CA GLU A 7 -3.39 13.30 0.50
C GLU A 7 -2.97 12.16 1.42
N TYR A 8 -3.71 11.90 2.50
CA TYR A 8 -3.40 10.84 3.45
C TYR A 8 -4.47 9.76 3.43
N SER A 9 -4.02 8.52 3.27
CA SER A 9 -4.82 7.31 3.26
C SER A 9 -4.57 6.49 4.53
N ARG A 10 -5.58 5.73 4.95
CA ARG A 10 -5.50 4.88 6.13
C ARG A 10 -5.28 3.42 5.73
N VAL A 11 -4.22 2.83 6.26
CA VAL A 11 -3.85 1.43 6.10
C VAL A 11 -4.15 0.69 7.41
N VAL A 12 -4.99 -0.33 7.32
CA VAL A 12 -5.34 -1.19 8.46
C VAL A 12 -4.65 -2.54 8.28
N PRO A 13 -3.55 -2.82 9.00
CA PRO A 13 -2.90 -4.12 8.95
C PRO A 13 -3.70 -5.22 9.64
N PRO A 14 -3.49 -6.48 9.26
CA PRO A 14 -4.08 -7.61 9.94
C PRO A 14 -3.50 -7.76 11.37
N PRO A 15 -4.30 -8.26 12.32
CA PRO A 15 -3.88 -8.45 13.70
C PRO A 15 -2.70 -9.43 13.76
N GLY A 16 -1.55 -8.95 14.21
CA GLY A 16 -0.29 -9.71 14.27
C GLY A 16 0.83 -9.19 13.35
N GLU A 17 0.49 -8.44 12.30
CA GLU A 17 1.48 -7.93 11.33
C GLU A 17 1.71 -6.41 11.42
N VAL A 18 1.25 -5.79 12.51
CA VAL A 18 1.38 -4.34 12.76
C VAL A 18 2.83 -3.87 12.68
N GLN A 19 3.77 -4.60 13.31
CA GLN A 19 5.20 -4.27 13.28
C GLN A 19 5.81 -4.41 11.88
N GLU A 20 5.43 -5.45 11.15
CA GLU A 20 5.93 -5.69 9.80
C GLU A 20 5.41 -4.64 8.82
N THR A 21 4.11 -4.32 8.93
CA THR A 21 3.47 -3.25 8.18
C THR A 21 4.12 -1.90 8.48
N ALA A 22 4.39 -1.58 9.76
CA ALA A 22 5.07 -0.36 10.14
C ALA A 22 6.46 -0.24 9.48
N ARG A 23 7.25 -1.33 9.48
CA ARG A 23 8.56 -1.38 8.83
C ARG A 23 8.45 -1.18 7.32
N LEU A 24 7.46 -1.80 6.67
CA LEU A 24 7.23 -1.64 5.24
C LEU A 24 6.84 -0.22 4.89
N LEU A 25 5.90 0.38 5.63
CA LEU A 25 5.46 1.76 5.42
C LEU A 25 6.60 2.76 5.65
N LEU A 26 7.40 2.59 6.71
CA LEU A 26 8.57 3.43 6.97
C LEU A 26 9.65 3.30 5.89
N GLY A 27 9.79 2.13 5.25
CA GLY A 27 10.71 1.94 4.15
C GLY A 27 10.21 2.47 2.80
N LEU A 28 8.91 2.72 2.68
CA LEU A 28 8.27 3.30 1.48
C LEU A 28 8.11 4.82 1.59
N ALA A 29 7.95 5.34 2.80
CA ALA A 29 7.85 6.76 3.05
C ALA A 29 9.19 7.48 2.82
N ALA A 30 9.13 8.66 2.20
CA ALA A 30 10.30 9.52 2.03
C ALA A 30 10.75 10.10 3.39
N ASP A 31 9.78 10.46 4.23
CA ASP A 31 10.01 10.95 5.58
C ASP A 31 9.29 10.05 6.61
N PRO A 32 9.95 9.65 7.71
CA PRO A 32 9.32 8.84 8.75
C PRO A 32 8.20 9.59 9.48
N GLN A 33 8.17 10.92 9.40
CA GLN A 33 7.12 11.74 10.00
C GLN A 33 5.77 11.63 9.26
N ASP A 34 5.78 11.16 8.00
CA ASP A 34 4.58 10.92 7.21
C ASP A 34 3.82 9.66 7.64
N VAL A 35 4.48 8.75 8.35
CA VAL A 35 3.87 7.52 8.87
C VAL A 35 3.35 7.75 10.29
N ARG A 36 2.05 7.99 10.40
CA ARG A 36 1.38 8.20 11.69
C ARG A 36 0.58 6.99 12.10
N THR A 37 0.78 6.51 13.32
CA THR A 37 -0.07 5.48 13.92
C THR A 37 -1.29 6.09 14.59
N VAL A 38 -2.45 5.46 14.44
CA VAL A 38 -3.71 5.82 15.10
C VAL A 38 -4.34 4.59 15.76
N ALA A 39 -5.44 4.79 16.50
CA ALA A 39 -6.13 3.75 17.27
C ALA A 39 -5.20 2.93 18.20
N GLY A 40 -4.26 3.62 18.88
CA GLY A 40 -3.32 2.99 19.80
C GLY A 40 -2.23 2.13 19.12
N GLY A 41 -2.01 2.32 17.82
CA GLY A 41 -1.01 1.58 17.04
C GLY A 41 -1.58 0.48 16.16
N ALA A 42 -2.91 0.34 16.09
CA ALA A 42 -3.56 -0.68 15.26
C ALA A 42 -3.77 -0.24 13.80
N GLU A 43 -3.75 1.07 13.53
CA GLU A 43 -4.01 1.65 12.21
C GLU A 43 -2.89 2.63 11.84
N PHE A 44 -2.60 2.77 10.55
CA PHE A 44 -1.58 3.68 10.03
C PHE A 44 -2.21 4.69 9.09
N VAL A 45 -1.86 5.96 9.23
CA VAL A 45 -2.20 7.06 8.35
C VAL A 45 -0.92 7.46 7.64
N VAL A 46 -0.90 7.27 6.33
CA VAL A 46 0.25 7.51 5.46
C VAL A 46 -0.19 8.29 4.24
N PRO A 47 0.71 8.94 3.49
CA PRO A 47 0.37 9.56 2.22
C PRO A 47 -0.21 8.53 1.24
N SER A 48 -1.12 8.96 0.37
CA SER A 48 -1.78 8.11 -0.63
C SER A 48 -0.78 7.38 -1.53
N ASP A 49 0.34 8.02 -1.86
CA ASP A 49 1.43 7.44 -2.65
C ASP A 49 2.10 6.25 -1.94
N VAL A 50 2.34 6.39 -0.62
CA VAL A 50 2.90 5.32 0.23
C VAL A 50 1.90 4.19 0.41
N ALA A 51 0.60 4.50 0.55
CA ALA A 51 -0.45 3.50 0.63
C ALA A 51 -0.58 2.69 -0.66
N ASP A 52 -0.49 3.34 -1.83
CA ASP A 52 -0.52 2.68 -3.13
C ASP A 52 0.70 1.77 -3.32
N ALA A 53 1.91 2.28 -3.02
CA ALA A 53 3.14 1.50 -3.07
C ALA A 53 3.13 0.31 -2.09
N TYR A 54 2.52 0.48 -0.91
CA TYR A 54 2.31 -0.60 0.04
C TYR A 54 1.35 -1.64 -0.53
N HIS A 55 0.20 -1.22 -1.06
CA HIS A 55 -0.78 -2.11 -1.68
C HIS A 55 -0.21 -2.88 -2.88
N ASP A 56 0.60 -2.26 -3.73
CA ASP A 56 1.29 -2.94 -4.83
C ASP A 56 2.23 -4.06 -4.32
N LYS A 57 2.92 -3.82 -3.21
CA LYS A 57 3.78 -4.83 -2.56
C LYS A 57 3.01 -5.96 -1.88
N VAL A 58 1.96 -5.65 -1.10
CA VAL A 58 1.24 -6.66 -0.30
C VAL A 58 0.11 -7.35 -1.04
N VAL A 59 -0.46 -6.72 -2.07
CA VAL A 59 -1.33 -7.39 -3.03
C VAL A 59 -0.44 -7.74 -4.22
N PRO A 60 0.28 -8.88 -4.21
CA PRO A 60 1.02 -9.28 -5.38
C PRO A 60 0.00 -9.34 -6.51
N ALA A 61 0.17 -8.44 -7.49
CA ALA A 61 -0.70 -8.29 -8.64
C ALA A 61 -1.13 -9.69 -9.05
N LYS A 62 -2.42 -9.99 -8.87
CA LYS A 62 -3.04 -11.23 -9.33
C LYS A 62 -2.69 -11.28 -10.81
N ARG A 63 -1.61 -12.02 -11.13
CA ARG A 63 -0.96 -12.03 -12.43
C ARG A 63 -2.09 -12.14 -13.43
N ARG A 64 -2.36 -11.06 -14.16
CA ARG A 64 -3.20 -11.11 -15.35
C ARG A 64 -2.37 -11.92 -16.34
N THR A 65 -2.45 -13.23 -16.19
CA THR A 65 -2.09 -14.19 -17.22
C THR A 65 -3.11 -13.97 -18.33
N THR A 66 -2.84 -12.98 -19.18
CA THR A 66 -3.31 -13.07 -20.55
C THR A 66 -2.49 -14.18 -21.17
N THR A 67 -2.98 -15.40 -20.98
CA THR A 67 -2.54 -16.61 -21.65
C THR A 67 -2.26 -16.27 -23.11
N SER A 68 -0.99 -16.42 -23.48
CA SER A 68 -0.57 -16.54 -24.86
C SER A 68 -1.35 -17.66 -25.52
N LYS A 69 -2.48 -17.36 -26.17
CA LYS A 69 -3.07 -18.30 -27.13
C LYS A 69 -2.39 -18.07 -28.47
N LYS A 70 -1.25 -18.77 -28.59
CA LYS A 70 -0.65 -19.27 -29.81
C LYS A 70 -1.72 -19.52 -30.90
N GLY A 71 -1.81 -18.63 -31.89
CA GLY A 71 -2.20 -18.97 -33.26
C GLY A 71 -0.91 -19.05 -34.07
N GLY A 72 -0.58 -20.09 -34.84
CA GLY A 72 -1.46 -21.02 -35.54
C GLY A 72 -1.78 -20.46 -36.93
N GLY A 73 -1.01 -20.89 -37.94
CA GLY A 73 -1.16 -20.57 -39.37
C GLY A 73 -0.29 -19.38 -39.80
N ALA A 74 0.50 -19.41 -40.88
CA ALA A 74 0.52 -20.25 -42.07
C ALA A 74 1.97 -20.54 -42.51
#